data_AF-A0A970DDS0-F1
#
_entry.id   AF-A0A970DDS0-F1
#
_cell.length_a   1.000
_cell.length_b   1.000
_cell.length_c   1.000
_cell.angle_alpha   90.00
_cell.angle_beta   90.00
_cell.angle_gamma   90.00
#
_symmetry.space_group_name_H-M   'P 1'
#
loop_
_entity.id
_entity.type
_entity.pdbx_description
1 polymer ?
#
loop_
_entity_poly.entity_id
_entity_poly.type
_entity_poly.pdbx_seq_one_letter_code
_entity_poly.pdbx_strand_id
1 'polypeptide(L)' 'MSSIDWSLIIGYTLEDALEYIKEEGDTYQVQVTYPPKKRASQVDVDYDELRVISVRQQDSFVELICAEMDWTVS' A
#
# COMPACT_ATOMS: atom_id res chain seq x y z
N MET A 1 -7.41 19.92 13.38
CA MET A 1 -6.50 19.64 12.25
C MET A 1 -7.30 18.79 11.29
N SER A 2 -7.48 19.25 10.06
CA SER A 2 -8.09 18.43 9.00
C SER A 2 -7.15 17.26 8.74
N SER A 3 -7.56 16.06 9.12
CA SER A 3 -6.85 14.84 8.70
C SER A 3 -6.87 14.82 7.17
N ILE A 4 -5.70 14.66 6.56
CA ILE A 4 -5.61 14.41 5.12
C ILE A 4 -6.36 13.11 4.84
N ASP A 5 -7.22 13.13 3.82
CA ASP A 5 -7.94 11.94 3.38
C ASP A 5 -7.08 11.19 2.37
N TRP A 6 -6.37 10.18 2.85
CA TRP A 6 -5.53 9.31 2.03
C TRP A 6 -6.30 8.25 1.24
N SER A 7 -7.64 8.29 1.21
CA SER A 7 -8.41 7.38 0.35
C SER A 7 -8.19 7.62 -1.15
N LEU A 8 -7.72 8.81 -1.54
CA LEU A 8 -7.47 9.20 -2.94
C LEU A 8 -6.35 8.41 -3.62
N ILE A 9 -5.39 7.89 -2.85
CA ILE A 9 -4.27 7.11 -3.37
C ILE A 9 -4.61 5.61 -3.50
N ILE A 10 -5.83 5.19 -3.17
CA ILE A 10 -6.29 3.81 -3.41
C ILE A 10 -6.32 3.56 -4.92
N GLY A 11 -5.67 2.48 -5.35
CA GLY A 11 -5.49 2.07 -6.74
C GLY A 11 -4.17 2.52 -7.37
N TYR A 12 -3.46 3.45 -6.73
CA TYR A 12 -2.14 3.90 -7.18
C TYR A 12 -1.12 2.77 -7.02
N THR A 13 -0.04 2.85 -7.79
CA THR A 13 1.14 2.01 -7.53
C THR A 13 1.71 2.38 -6.17
N LEU A 14 2.47 1.47 -5.56
CA LEU A 14 3.16 1.80 -4.32
C LEU A 14 4.11 2.99 -4.51
N GLU A 15 4.84 3.05 -5.62
CA GLU A 15 5.77 4.14 -5.93
C GLU A 15 5.06 5.50 -5.92
N ASP A 16 3.98 5.64 -6.70
CA ASP A 16 3.21 6.87 -6.81
C ASP A 16 2.67 7.28 -5.42
N ALA A 17 2.06 6.34 -4.68
CA ALA A 17 1.50 6.61 -3.36
C ALA A 17 2.56 7.09 -2.36
N LEU A 18 3.77 6.54 -2.41
CA LEU A 18 4.87 6.95 -1.54
C LEU A 18 5.41 8.34 -1.88
N GLU A 19 5.36 8.75 -3.16
CA GLU A 19 5.72 10.11 -3.55
C GLU A 19 4.78 11.12 -2.90
N TYR A 20 3.46 10.92 -3.02
CA TYR A 20 2.46 11.80 -2.39
C TYR A 20 2.62 11.91 -0.86
N ILE A 21 2.85 10.79 -0.17
CA ILE A 21 3.01 10.82 1.30
C ILE A 21 4.28 11.57 1.73
N LYS A 22 5.37 11.41 0.96
CA LYS A 22 6.62 12.14 1.22
C LYS A 22 6.47 13.64 0.98
N GLU A 23 5.70 14.05 -0.02
CA GLU A 23 5.43 15.47 -0.29
C GLU A 23 4.70 16.16 0.87
N GLU A 24 3.74 15.47 1.50
CA GLU A 24 3.03 15.98 2.68
C GLU A 24 3.83 15.85 3.99
N GLY A 25 4.96 15.14 3.96
CA GLY A 25 5.85 14.97 5.11
C GLY A 25 5.35 13.99 6.18
N ASP A 26 4.39 13.12 5.82
CA ASP A 26 3.84 12.12 6.72
C ASP A 26 4.72 10.86 6.79
N THR A 27 4.75 10.22 7.96
CA THR A 27 5.42 8.91 8.11
C THR A 27 4.51 7.81 7.59
N TYR A 28 5.07 6.76 6.97
CA TYR A 28 4.28 5.67 6.41
C TYR A 28 4.80 4.29 6.83
N GLN A 29 3.90 3.30 6.78
CA GLN A 29 4.22 1.89 6.90
C GLN A 29 3.53 1.12 5.78
N VAL A 30 4.28 0.28 5.06
CA VAL A 30 3.74 -0.55 3.99
C VAL A 30 3.48 -1.96 4.52
N GLN A 31 2.25 -2.43 4.38
CA GLN A 31 1.86 -3.81 4.63
C GLN A 31 1.41 -4.47 3.32
N VAL A 32 2.16 -5.47 2.87
CA VAL A 32 1.77 -6.25 1.69
C VAL A 32 0.90 -7.43 2.13
N THR A 33 -0.25 -7.58 1.49
CA THR A 33 -1.14 -8.74 1.65
C THR A 33 -1.14 -9.57 0.37
N TYR A 34 -1.43 -10.87 0.54
CA TYR A 34 -1.36 -11.86 -0.53
C TYR A 34 -2.59 -12.75 -0.54
N PRO A 35 -3.00 -13.27 -1.69
CA PRO A 35 -4.02 -14.28 -1.76
C PRO A 35 -3.62 -15.56 -0.99
N PRO A 36 -4.59 -16.33 -0.47
CA PRO A 36 -4.33 -17.58 0.22
C PRO A 36 -3.46 -18.53 -0.61
N LYS A 37 -2.52 -19.22 0.03
CA LYS A 37 -1.54 -20.16 -0.59
C LYS A 37 -0.48 -19.54 -1.50
N LYS A 38 -0.62 -18.29 -1.95
CA LYS A 38 0.43 -17.54 -2.67
C LYS A 38 1.16 -16.60 -1.71
N ARG A 39 1.55 -17.09 -0.53
CA ARG A 39 2.37 -16.28 0.38
C ARG A 39 3.73 -16.13 -0.29
N ALA A 40 3.94 -15.04 -1.02
CA ALA A 40 5.20 -14.77 -1.66
C ALA A 40 6.29 -14.81 -0.59
N SER A 41 7.36 -15.55 -0.84
CA SER A 41 8.64 -15.20 -0.24
C SER A 41 8.86 -13.72 -0.55
N GLN A 42 9.34 -12.90 0.39
CA GLN A 42 9.64 -11.47 0.15
C GLN A 42 10.55 -11.22 -1.08
N VAL A 43 11.16 -12.29 -1.62
CA VAL A 43 12.03 -12.33 -2.78
C VAL A 43 11.28 -12.24 -4.12
N ASP A 44 9.98 -12.58 -4.15
CA ASP A 44 9.20 -12.69 -5.41
C ASP A 44 8.18 -11.56 -5.61
N VAL A 45 8.18 -10.56 -4.71
CA VAL A 45 7.23 -9.45 -4.76
C VAL A 45 7.74 -8.40 -5.73
N ASP A 46 7.04 -8.21 -6.84
CA ASP A 46 7.33 -7.12 -7.76
C ASP A 46 6.69 -5.84 -7.21
N TYR A 47 7.53 -4.93 -6.70
CA TYR A 47 7.07 -3.66 -6.13
C TYR A 47 6.39 -2.76 -7.18
N ASP A 48 6.68 -2.96 -8.47
CA ASP A 48 6.08 -2.20 -9.56
C ASP A 48 4.64 -2.66 -9.83
N GLU A 49 4.29 -3.89 -9.46
CA GLU A 49 2.93 -4.44 -9.57
C GLU A 49 2.07 -4.22 -8.32
N LEU A 50 2.68 -3.78 -7.21
CA LEU A 50 1.96 -3.51 -5.97
C LEU A 50 1.08 -2.28 -6.11
N ARG A 51 -0.21 -2.45 -5.79
CA ARG A 51 -1.17 -1.36 -5.71
C ARG A 51 -1.69 -1.18 -4.30
N VAL A 52 -1.95 0.07 -3.92
CA VAL A 52 -2.63 0.40 -2.68
C VAL A 52 -4.09 -0.04 -2.80
N ILE A 53 -4.52 -0.98 -1.97
CA ILE A 53 -5.91 -1.46 -1.94
C ILE A 53 -6.70 -0.92 -0.76
N SER A 54 -6.01 -0.43 0.27
CA SER A 54 -6.61 0.21 1.43
C SER A 54 -5.56 1.07 2.13
N VAL A 55 -6.03 2.12 2.79
CA VAL A 55 -5.21 2.99 3.64
C VAL A 55 -5.84 3.06 5.03
N ARG A 56 -5.01 3.08 6.08
CA ARG A 56 -5.46 3.33 7.45
C ARG A 56 -4.65 4.47 8.05
N GLN A 57 -5.35 5.50 8.52
CA GLN A 57 -4.73 6.55 9.32
C GLN A 57 -4.49 6.03 10.73
N GLN A 58 -3.23 6.04 11.19
CA GLN A 58 -2.86 5.84 12.58
C GLN A 58 -2.45 7.18 13.20
N ASP A 59 -2.30 7.20 14.53
CA ASP A 59 -1.95 8.43 15.25
C ASP A 59 -0.58 9.02 14.86
N SER A 60 0.35 8.18 14.35
CA SER A 60 1.73 8.56 14.06
C SER A 60 2.23 8.23 12.64
N PHE A 61 1.43 7.51 11.85
CA PHE A 61 1.80 7.15 10.48
C PHE A 61 0.57 6.78 9.64
N VAL A 62 0.76 6.75 8.32
CA VAL A 62 -0.20 6.26 7.34
C VAL A 62 0.15 4.81 7.00
N GLU A 63 -0.76 3.88 7.28
CA GLU A 63 -0.59 2.46 6.92
C GLU A 63 -1.14 2.22 5.51
N LEU A 64 -0.26 1.84 4.58
CA LEU A 64 -0.59 1.46 3.22
C LEU A 64 -0.71 -0.06 3.11
N ILE A 65 -1.91 -0.54 2.80
CA ILE A 65 -2.15 -1.95 2.55
C ILE A 65 -2.08 -2.16 1.04
N CYS A 66 -1.08 -2.93 0.62
CA CYS A 66 -0.77 -3.15 -0.78
C CYS A 66 -0.96 -4.61 -1.17
N ALA A 67 -1.30 -4.85 -2.42
CA ALA A 67 -1.35 -6.19 -3.00
C ALA A 67 -1.04 -6.14 -4.48
N GLU A 68 -0.53 -7.25 -5.00
CA GLU A 68 -0.49 -7.51 -6.43
C GLU A 68 -1.92 -7.66 -6.97
N MET A 69 -2.10 -7.42 -8.27
CA MET A 69 -3.43 -7.51 -8.89
C MET A 69 -3.90 -8.96 -9.10
N ASP A 70 -2.99 -9.94 -9.16
CA ASP A 70 -3.36 -11.35 -9.33
C ASP A 70 -3.82 -11.99 -8.01
N TRP A 71 -5.13 -11.94 -7.76
CA TRP A 71 -5.78 -12.60 -6.63
C TRP A 71 -6.29 -14.02 -6.93
N THR A 72 -5.90 -14.61 -8.06
CA THR A 72 -6.34 -15.95 -8.44
C THR A 72 -5.85 -16.97 -7.41
N VAL A 73 -6.78 -17.76 -6.84
CA VAL A 73 -6.45 -18.88 -5.94
C VAL A 73 -6.63 -20.18 -6.72
N SER A 74 -5.52 -20.82 -7.09
CA SER A 74 -5.48 -22.15 -7.71
C SER A 74 -5.14 -23.23 -6.69
#